data_AF-A0A931T192-F1
#
_entry.id   AF-A0A931T192-F1
#
_cell.length_a   1.000
_cell.length_b   1.000
_cell.length_c   1.000
_cell.angle_alpha   90.00
_cell.angle_beta   90.00
_cell.angle_gamma   90.00
#
_symmetry.space_group_name_H-M   'P 1'
#
loop_
_entity.id
_entity.type
_entity.pdbx_description
1 polymer ?
#
loop_
_entity_poly.entity_id
_entity_poly.type
_entity_poly.pdbx_seq_one_letter_code
_entity_poly.pdbx_strand_id
1 'polypeptide(L)'
;MHLIEDHLEPQAATVLDARGNLVTESFVNPHLHLDKVYTLQMLDEEALRAYHGGSMEQAAQAIDLASRVKARYDRSWIIENVRKAVREAVRFGTTHIRALADVDTKARLEGVAALVQAREEFRGTVEIQVVAFPQDGVVREPGAAELVRQAMEMGADVVGGIPWIEHTESDMRRHIDEMFEIARSFNKPVSMLVDDAGRPELRTLEMMARRTIEQGWEGRALAH
;
A
#
# COMPACT_ATOMS: atom_id res chain seq x y z
N MET A 1 -8.44 -22.60 24.32
CA MET A 1 -9.66 -23.14 23.69
C MET A 1 -10.70 -22.03 23.76
N HIS A 2 -11.15 -21.50 22.62
CA HIS A 2 -12.26 -20.54 22.59
C HIS A 2 -13.56 -21.34 22.61
N LEU A 3 -14.42 -21.07 23.59
CA LEU A 3 -15.74 -21.69 23.72
C LEU A 3 -16.76 -20.74 23.10
N ILE A 4 -17.59 -21.26 22.21
CA ILE A 4 -18.70 -20.53 21.57
C ILE A 4 -19.95 -21.37 21.82
N GLU A 5 -20.88 -20.83 22.59
CA GLU A 5 -22.13 -21.50 22.99
C GLU A 5 -23.26 -20.46 23.02
N ASP A 6 -24.52 -20.92 22.87
CA ASP A 6 -25.70 -20.04 22.93
C ASP A 6 -25.79 -19.30 24.27
N HIS A 7 -25.35 -19.96 25.35
CA HIS A 7 -25.31 -19.42 26.70
C HIS A 7 -24.05 -19.87 27.43
N LEU A 8 -23.28 -18.90 27.92
CA LEU A 8 -22.14 -19.11 28.82
C LEU A 8 -22.42 -18.38 30.13
N GLU A 9 -22.21 -19.04 31.26
CA GLU A 9 -22.27 -18.38 32.57
C GLU A 9 -21.10 -17.36 32.68
N PRO A 10 -21.35 -16.07 32.97
CA PRO A 10 -20.33 -15.03 32.94
C PRO A 10 -19.35 -15.16 34.11
N GLN A 11 -18.28 -15.92 33.92
CA GLN A 11 -17.22 -16.16 34.92
C GLN A 11 -15.93 -15.38 34.62
N ALA A 12 -15.92 -14.53 33.59
CA ALA A 12 -14.74 -13.77 33.16
C ALA A 12 -14.54 -12.48 33.97
N ALA A 13 -13.28 -12.04 34.11
CA ALA A 13 -12.94 -10.77 34.74
C ALA A 13 -13.53 -9.54 34.01
N THR A 14 -13.76 -9.67 32.70
CA THR A 14 -14.38 -8.64 31.86
C THR A 14 -15.50 -9.27 31.04
N VAL A 15 -16.69 -8.67 31.10
CA VAL A 15 -17.87 -9.07 30.33
C VAL A 15 -18.33 -7.88 29.50
N LEU A 16 -18.47 -8.07 28.19
CA LEU A 16 -18.98 -7.06 27.26
C LEU A 16 -20.34 -7.54 26.73
N ASP A 17 -21.40 -6.85 27.10
CA ASP A 17 -22.76 -7.15 26.63
C ASP A 17 -23.02 -6.48 25.28
N ALA A 18 -23.12 -7.29 24.22
CA ALA A 18 -23.44 -6.83 22.87
C ALA A 18 -24.91 -6.39 22.70
N ARG A 19 -25.78 -6.69 23.67
CA ARG A 19 -27.22 -6.34 23.66
C ARG A 19 -27.95 -6.84 22.42
N GLY A 20 -27.60 -8.04 21.96
CA GLY A 20 -28.17 -8.65 20.75
C GLY A 20 -27.72 -8.01 19.43
N ASN A 21 -26.75 -7.09 19.45
CA ASN A 21 -26.16 -6.54 18.23
C ASN A 21 -25.14 -7.49 17.61
N LEU A 22 -24.79 -7.21 16.34
CA LEU A 22 -23.74 -7.93 15.63
C LEU A 22 -22.39 -7.75 16.32
N VAL A 23 -21.74 -8.87 16.62
CA VAL A 23 -20.30 -8.95 16.92
C VAL A 23 -19.67 -9.69 15.76
N THR A 24 -18.61 -9.11 15.20
CA THR A 24 -17.88 -9.64 14.04
C THR A 24 -16.39 -9.58 14.34
N GLU A 25 -15.62 -10.36 13.60
CA GLU A 25 -14.19 -10.19 13.50
C GLU A 25 -13.85 -8.76 13.06
N SER A 26 -12.62 -8.35 13.37
CA SER A 26 -12.09 -7.06 12.89
C SER A 26 -12.11 -6.95 11.37
N PHE A 27 -12.29 -5.73 10.88
CA PHE A 27 -12.15 -5.43 9.46
C PHE A 27 -10.69 -5.48 9.00
N VAL A 28 -10.52 -5.71 7.71
CA VAL A 28 -9.24 -5.72 7.00
C VAL A 28 -9.28 -4.62 5.95
N ASN A 29 -8.25 -3.77 5.92
CA ASN A 29 -8.00 -2.84 4.83
C ASN A 29 -6.83 -3.38 3.97
N PRO A 30 -7.11 -4.08 2.86
CA PRO A 30 -6.08 -4.75 2.07
C PRO A 30 -5.31 -3.79 1.14
N HIS A 31 -5.67 -2.50 1.10
CA HIS A 31 -5.05 -1.52 0.23
C HIS A 31 -5.19 -0.12 0.83
N LEU A 32 -4.12 0.39 1.42
CA LEU A 32 -4.08 1.77 1.90
C LEU A 32 -2.72 2.40 1.60
N HIS A 33 -2.71 3.48 0.83
CA HIS A 33 -1.54 4.35 0.69
C HIS A 33 -1.34 5.16 1.97
N LEU A 34 -0.68 4.54 2.95
CA LEU A 34 -0.64 5.03 4.33
C LEU A 34 0.45 6.10 4.53
N ASP A 35 1.52 6.07 3.75
CA ASP A 35 2.62 7.04 3.78
C ASP A 35 2.18 8.46 3.36
N LYS A 36 1.13 8.56 2.55
CA LYS A 36 0.64 9.83 1.98
C LYS A 36 -0.72 10.27 2.49
N VAL A 37 -1.20 9.71 3.59
CA VAL A 37 -2.40 10.20 4.28
C VAL A 37 -2.23 11.64 4.72
N TYR A 38 -3.30 12.43 4.67
CA TYR A 38 -3.34 13.84 5.04
C TYR A 38 -2.41 14.78 4.25
N THR A 39 -1.78 14.32 3.17
CA THR A 39 -0.90 15.16 2.32
C THR A 39 -1.63 16.31 1.61
N LEU A 40 -2.96 16.28 1.53
CA LEU A 40 -3.77 17.41 1.06
C LEU A 40 -3.45 18.71 1.84
N GLN A 41 -3.07 18.59 3.11
CA GLN A 41 -2.67 19.73 3.96
C GLN A 41 -1.32 20.35 3.57
N MET A 42 -0.52 19.66 2.75
CA MET A 42 0.75 20.17 2.22
C MET A 42 0.58 20.99 0.93
N LEU A 43 -0.60 20.94 0.32
CA LEU A 43 -0.90 21.65 -0.91
C LEU A 43 -1.17 23.13 -0.60
N ASP A 44 -0.65 24.02 -1.45
CA ASP A 44 -1.03 25.42 -1.41
C ASP A 44 -2.45 25.64 -2.00
N GLU A 45 -3.03 26.81 -1.79
CA GLU A 45 -4.40 27.12 -2.26
C GLU A 45 -4.52 27.00 -3.79
N GLU A 46 -3.44 27.25 -4.53
CA GLU A 46 -3.40 27.16 -5.99
C GLU A 46 -3.49 25.69 -6.45
N ALA A 47 -2.73 24.82 -5.80
CA ALA A 47 -2.78 23.37 -5.95
C ALA A 47 -4.14 22.76 -5.60
N LEU A 48 -4.75 23.21 -4.49
CA LEU A 48 -6.09 22.80 -4.08
C LEU A 48 -7.15 23.19 -5.13
N ARG A 49 -7.07 24.40 -5.70
CA ARG A 49 -7.98 24.84 -6.76
C ARG A 49 -7.83 24.02 -8.05
N ALA A 50 -6.60 23.66 -8.41
CA ALA A 50 -6.35 22.78 -9.56
C ALA A 50 -6.91 21.36 -9.33
N TYR A 51 -6.80 20.83 -8.10
CA TYR A 51 -7.30 19.50 -7.76
C TYR A 51 -8.83 19.36 -7.80
N HIS A 52 -9.57 20.44 -7.53
CA HIS A 52 -11.03 20.47 -7.58
C HIS A 52 -11.61 20.85 -8.96
N GLY A 53 -10.76 21.11 -9.97
CA GLY A 53 -11.10 21.93 -11.14
C GLY A 53 -11.47 21.27 -12.46
N GLY A 54 -11.25 19.97 -12.72
CA GLY A 54 -11.55 19.44 -14.07
C GLY A 54 -10.98 18.08 -14.50
N SER A 55 -11.34 17.74 -15.75
CA SER A 55 -11.24 16.48 -16.49
C SER A 55 -9.83 15.86 -16.63
N MET A 56 -9.76 14.66 -17.23
CA MET A 56 -8.53 13.85 -17.48
C MET A 56 -7.32 14.61 -18.07
N GLU A 57 -7.51 15.76 -18.72
CA GLU A 57 -6.42 16.62 -19.23
C GLU A 57 -5.61 17.31 -18.12
N GLN A 58 -6.10 17.35 -16.87
CA GLN A 58 -5.41 17.89 -15.70
C GLN A 58 -4.55 16.85 -14.95
N ALA A 59 -4.51 15.60 -15.42
CA ALA A 59 -3.68 14.54 -14.83
C ALA A 59 -2.19 14.92 -14.77
N ALA A 60 -1.68 15.67 -15.76
CA ALA A 60 -0.30 16.16 -15.75
C ALA A 60 -0.02 17.18 -14.62
N GLN A 61 -0.97 18.05 -14.29
CA GLN A 61 -0.85 18.99 -13.17
C GLN A 61 -0.96 18.27 -11.83
N ALA A 62 -1.84 17.28 -11.73
CA ALA A 62 -1.92 16.40 -10.55
C ALA A 62 -0.63 15.60 -10.32
N ILE A 63 0.05 15.17 -11.39
CA ILE A 63 1.35 14.49 -11.34
C ILE A 63 2.46 15.44 -10.87
N ASP A 64 2.55 16.66 -11.42
CA ASP A 64 3.52 17.67 -10.95
C ASP A 64 3.29 18.02 -9.47
N LEU A 65 2.02 18.08 -9.07
CA LEU A 65 1.65 18.36 -7.70
C LEU A 65 1.99 17.23 -6.72
N ALA A 66 1.67 15.99 -7.10
CA ALA A 66 2.07 14.81 -6.33
C ALA A 66 3.60 14.72 -6.23
N SER A 67 4.32 15.03 -7.30
CA SER A 67 5.79 15.09 -7.33
C SER A 67 6.35 16.14 -6.35
N ARG A 68 5.77 17.35 -6.30
CA ARG A 68 6.18 18.41 -5.34
C ARG A 68 5.95 18.00 -3.88
N VAL A 69 4.85 17.32 -3.61
CA VAL A 69 4.55 16.77 -2.27
C VAL A 69 5.55 15.68 -1.91
N LYS A 70 5.82 14.74 -2.81
CA LYS A 70 6.82 13.67 -2.62
C LYS A 70 8.23 14.21 -2.35
N ALA A 71 8.63 15.29 -3.02
CA ALA A 71 9.92 15.94 -2.78
C ALA A 71 10.04 16.56 -1.36
N ARG A 72 8.92 16.77 -0.67
CA ARG A 72 8.87 17.25 0.73
C ARG A 72 8.62 16.12 1.73
N TYR A 73 8.71 14.84 1.30
CA TYR A 73 8.58 13.72 2.21
C TYR A 73 9.65 13.79 3.28
N ASP A 74 9.16 13.82 4.51
CA ASP A 74 9.94 13.79 5.72
C ASP A 74 9.32 12.75 6.64
N ARG A 75 10.12 11.75 7.03
CA ARG A 75 9.67 10.67 7.90
C ARG A 75 8.99 11.17 9.18
N SER A 76 9.45 12.27 9.78
CA SER A 76 8.88 12.79 11.04
C SER A 76 7.48 13.35 10.84
N TRP A 77 7.21 13.95 9.68
CA TRP A 77 5.85 14.37 9.32
C TRP A 77 4.96 13.15 8.99
N ILE A 78 5.49 12.19 8.21
CA ILE A 78 4.73 11.01 7.78
C ILE A 78 4.29 10.20 8.99
N ILE A 79 5.18 9.88 9.92
CA ILE A 79 4.86 9.00 11.05
C ILE A 79 3.73 9.55 11.95
N GLU A 80 3.67 10.87 12.18
CA GLU A 80 2.59 11.47 12.96
C GLU A 80 1.21 11.30 12.30
N ASN A 81 1.18 11.45 10.98
CA ASN A 81 -0.02 11.30 10.18
C ASN A 81 -0.44 9.84 10.04
N VAL A 82 0.52 8.93 9.89
CA VAL A 82 0.29 7.48 9.95
C VAL A 82 -0.31 7.07 11.29
N ARG A 83 0.25 7.54 12.42
CA ARG A 83 -0.29 7.26 13.77
C ARG A 83 -1.73 7.73 13.91
N LYS A 84 -2.06 8.91 13.38
CA LYS A 84 -3.43 9.43 13.39
C LYS A 84 -4.37 8.52 12.58
N ALA A 85 -3.99 8.14 11.37
CA ALA A 85 -4.79 7.27 10.52
C ALA A 85 -4.99 5.87 11.12
N VAL A 86 -3.94 5.27 11.70
CA VAL A 86 -4.02 3.94 12.33
C VAL A 86 -4.92 3.95 13.56
N ARG A 87 -4.87 4.98 14.41
CA ARG A 87 -5.79 5.12 15.55
C ARG A 87 -7.24 5.23 15.10
N GLU A 88 -7.50 5.94 14.01
CA GLU A 88 -8.84 6.06 13.44
C GLU A 88 -9.32 4.72 12.84
N ALA A 89 -8.43 3.98 12.17
CA ALA A 89 -8.72 2.63 11.69
C ALA A 89 -9.16 1.69 12.83
N VAL A 90 -8.42 1.69 13.95
CA VAL A 90 -8.77 0.91 15.16
C VAL A 90 -10.12 1.33 15.71
N ARG A 91 -10.38 2.63 15.80
CA ARG A 91 -11.66 3.18 16.29
C ARG A 91 -12.85 2.66 15.48
N PHE A 92 -12.67 2.45 14.18
CA PHE A 92 -13.69 1.89 13.29
C PHE A 92 -13.57 0.38 13.08
N GLY A 93 -12.83 -0.33 13.93
CA GLY A 93 -12.77 -1.79 13.94
C GLY A 93 -11.84 -2.42 12.91
N THR A 94 -10.98 -1.64 12.25
CA THR A 94 -9.95 -2.17 11.34
C THR A 94 -8.65 -2.42 12.12
N THR A 95 -8.22 -3.68 12.17
CA THR A 95 -6.97 -4.08 12.86
C THR A 95 -5.98 -4.80 11.95
N HIS A 96 -6.26 -4.89 10.65
CA HIS A 96 -5.35 -5.44 9.66
C HIS A 96 -5.24 -4.47 8.48
N ILE A 97 -4.03 -4.02 8.16
CA ILE A 97 -3.78 -3.02 7.11
C ILE A 97 -2.64 -3.49 6.23
N ARG A 98 -2.85 -3.51 4.91
CA ARG A 98 -1.77 -3.56 3.93
C ARG A 98 -1.48 -2.15 3.44
N ALA A 99 -0.36 -1.63 3.90
CA ALA A 99 0.03 -0.24 3.80
C ALA A 99 1.07 -0.06 2.68
N LEU A 100 0.68 0.62 1.61
CA LEU A 100 1.55 0.97 0.50
C LEU A 100 2.39 2.19 0.88
N ALA A 101 3.69 2.12 0.63
CA ALA A 101 4.62 3.25 0.70
C ALA A 101 5.27 3.48 -0.65
N ASP A 102 5.20 4.71 -1.14
CA ASP A 102 5.83 5.12 -2.40
C ASP A 102 7.35 4.97 -2.29
N VAL A 103 7.94 4.32 -3.29
CA VAL A 103 9.38 4.08 -3.44
C VAL A 103 9.81 4.56 -4.82
N ASP A 104 10.38 5.76 -4.88
CA ASP A 104 10.88 6.37 -6.12
C ASP A 104 11.99 7.37 -5.81
N THR A 105 12.59 7.97 -6.83
CA THR A 105 13.71 8.92 -6.65
C THR A 105 13.34 10.20 -5.89
N LYS A 106 12.04 10.52 -5.79
CA LYS A 106 11.52 11.73 -5.14
C LYS A 106 11.16 11.45 -3.68
N ALA A 107 10.34 10.42 -3.43
CA ALA A 107 9.94 9.96 -2.10
C ALA A 107 11.08 9.22 -1.36
N ARG A 108 12.05 8.69 -2.10
CA ARG A 108 13.18 7.88 -1.61
C ARG A 108 12.65 6.67 -0.85
N LEU A 109 13.06 6.52 0.42
CA LEU A 109 12.66 5.43 1.32
C LEU A 109 11.94 5.97 2.58
N GLU A 110 11.54 7.25 2.58
CA GLU A 110 10.96 7.93 3.75
C GLU A 110 9.63 7.29 4.18
N GLY A 111 8.76 6.99 3.21
CA GLY A 111 7.48 6.32 3.45
C GLY A 111 7.69 4.94 4.07
N VAL A 112 8.57 4.12 3.49
CA VAL A 112 8.89 2.77 3.99
C VAL A 112 9.44 2.84 5.41
N ALA A 113 10.38 3.75 5.69
CA ALA A 113 10.95 3.92 7.03
C ALA A 113 9.88 4.29 8.06
N ALA A 114 8.95 5.18 7.71
CA ALA A 114 7.85 5.56 8.58
C ALA A 114 6.86 4.40 8.81
N LEU A 115 6.50 3.66 7.76
CA LEU A 115 5.54 2.55 7.88
C LEU A 115 6.10 1.35 8.64
N VAL A 116 7.39 1.03 8.44
CA VAL A 116 8.07 0.00 9.24
C VAL A 116 8.10 0.39 10.72
N GLN A 117 8.39 1.66 11.02
CA GLN A 117 8.31 2.17 12.39
C GLN A 117 6.88 2.05 12.96
N ALA A 118 5.86 2.45 12.20
CA ALA A 118 4.48 2.35 12.63
C ALA A 118 4.06 0.90 12.89
N ARG A 119 4.48 -0.05 12.06
CA ARG A 119 4.23 -1.48 12.27
C ARG A 119 4.73 -1.93 13.65
N GLU A 120 5.96 -1.54 14.03
CA GLU A 120 6.51 -1.91 15.34
C GLU A 120 5.78 -1.21 16.50
N GLU A 121 5.39 0.06 16.34
CA GLU A 121 4.68 0.82 17.38
C GLU A 121 3.27 0.29 17.67
N PHE A 122 2.56 -0.18 16.64
CA PHE A 122 1.18 -0.67 16.75
C PHE A 122 1.09 -2.19 16.88
N ARG A 123 2.22 -2.89 16.99
CA ARG A 123 2.28 -4.35 17.16
C ARG A 123 1.41 -4.81 18.32
N GLY A 124 0.54 -5.79 18.07
CA GLY A 124 -0.43 -6.30 19.05
C GLY A 124 -1.74 -5.49 19.14
N THR A 125 -1.85 -4.38 18.39
CA THR A 125 -3.10 -3.62 18.22
C THR A 125 -3.58 -3.68 16.76
N VAL A 126 -2.67 -3.45 15.82
CA VAL A 126 -2.93 -3.51 14.37
C VAL A 126 -1.82 -4.28 13.70
N GLU A 127 -2.18 -5.28 12.89
CA GLU A 127 -1.27 -5.96 11.98
C GLU A 127 -1.08 -5.09 10.73
N ILE A 128 0.13 -4.57 10.53
CA ILE A 128 0.48 -3.72 9.39
C ILE A 128 1.47 -4.46 8.50
N GLN A 129 1.11 -4.69 7.23
CA GLN A 129 2.04 -5.17 6.20
C GLN A 129 2.50 -3.99 5.36
N VAL A 130 3.81 -3.79 5.26
CA VAL A 130 4.38 -2.69 4.46
C VAL A 130 4.66 -3.16 3.04
N VAL A 131 4.12 -2.46 2.03
CA VAL A 131 4.39 -2.71 0.61
C VAL A 131 5.38 -1.67 0.09
N ALA A 132 6.51 -2.13 -0.46
CA ALA A 132 7.47 -1.27 -1.17
C ALA A 132 6.94 -0.99 -2.59
N PHE A 133 6.35 0.19 -2.81
CA PHE A 133 5.52 0.46 -3.97
C PHE A 133 6.15 1.46 -4.96
N PRO A 134 6.62 1.01 -6.15
CA PRO A 134 7.25 1.88 -7.14
C PRO A 134 6.23 2.72 -7.93
N GLN A 135 5.65 3.73 -7.28
CA GLN A 135 4.52 4.55 -7.76
C GLN A 135 4.75 5.21 -9.13
N ASP A 136 5.99 5.63 -9.43
CA ASP A 136 6.35 6.30 -10.69
C ASP A 136 6.78 5.31 -11.79
N GLY A 137 6.66 4.00 -11.53
CA GLY A 137 7.12 2.93 -12.41
C GLY A 137 8.51 2.40 -12.05
N VAL A 138 8.88 1.28 -12.66
CA VAL A 138 10.14 0.57 -12.43
C VAL A 138 11.07 0.74 -13.63
N VAL A 139 10.54 0.59 -14.85
CA VAL A 139 11.33 0.62 -16.07
C VAL A 139 11.53 2.06 -16.55
N ARG A 140 10.48 2.88 -16.47
CA ARG A 140 10.54 4.31 -16.83
C ARG A 140 11.29 5.20 -15.84
N GLU A 141 11.53 4.72 -14.61
CA GLU A 141 12.22 5.46 -13.55
C GLU A 141 13.54 4.76 -13.18
N PRO A 142 14.68 5.18 -13.76
CA PRO A 142 15.97 4.56 -13.49
C PRO A 142 16.30 4.53 -11.99
N GLY A 143 16.62 3.35 -11.47
CA GLY A 143 16.97 3.14 -10.06
C GLY A 143 15.79 2.75 -9.16
N ALA A 144 14.55 2.81 -9.64
CA ALA A 144 13.38 2.41 -8.85
C ALA A 144 13.45 0.95 -8.37
N ALA A 145 13.84 0.01 -9.23
CA ALA A 145 14.02 -1.40 -8.84
C ALA A 145 15.01 -1.57 -7.69
N GLU A 146 16.08 -0.77 -7.67
CA GLU A 146 17.09 -0.83 -6.62
C GLU A 146 16.59 -0.23 -5.31
N LEU A 147 15.84 0.87 -5.38
CA LEU A 147 15.16 1.41 -4.20
C LEU A 147 14.14 0.40 -3.62
N VAL A 148 13.44 -0.35 -4.46
CA VAL A 148 12.55 -1.42 -3.99
C VAL A 148 13.35 -2.51 -3.27
N ARG A 149 14.52 -2.94 -3.78
CA ARG A 149 15.39 -3.88 -3.04
C ARG A 149 15.80 -3.33 -1.68
N GLN A 150 16.25 -2.08 -1.63
CA GLN A 150 16.62 -1.42 -0.36
C GLN A 150 15.44 -1.34 0.61
N ALA A 151 14.23 -1.05 0.11
CA ALA A 151 13.01 -1.07 0.93
C ALA A 151 12.72 -2.47 1.51
N MET A 152 12.96 -3.54 0.74
CA MET A 152 12.85 -4.91 1.23
C MET A 152 13.91 -5.23 2.30
N GLU A 153 15.15 -4.77 2.13
CA GLU A 153 16.23 -4.90 3.13
C GLU A 153 15.90 -4.15 4.43
N MET A 154 15.22 -3.01 4.33
CA MET A 154 14.71 -2.24 5.48
C MET A 154 13.56 -2.93 6.23
N GLY A 155 13.04 -4.04 5.69
CA GLY A 155 12.01 -4.85 6.33
C GLY A 155 10.60 -4.63 5.81
N ALA A 156 10.42 -4.14 4.58
CA ALA A 156 9.13 -4.23 3.90
C ALA A 156 8.67 -5.70 3.75
N ASP A 157 7.36 -5.90 3.80
CA ASP A 157 6.74 -7.23 3.86
C ASP A 157 6.34 -7.75 2.48
N VAL A 158 6.09 -6.85 1.53
CA VAL A 158 5.50 -7.15 0.22
C VAL A 158 6.17 -6.30 -0.86
N VAL A 159 6.47 -6.90 -2.00
CA VAL A 159 6.97 -6.16 -3.18
C VAL A 159 5.77 -5.60 -3.95
N GLY A 160 5.76 -4.29 -4.17
CA GLY A 160 4.72 -3.59 -4.90
C GLY A 160 4.92 -3.59 -6.42
N GLY A 161 3.97 -3.02 -7.16
CA GLY A 161 4.12 -2.75 -8.59
C GLY A 161 2.91 -2.06 -9.20
N ILE A 162 3.12 -1.32 -10.28
CA ILE A 162 2.09 -0.57 -11.03
C ILE A 162 2.39 -0.67 -12.55
N PRO A 163 2.43 -1.89 -13.11
CA PRO A 163 2.98 -2.13 -14.44
C PRO A 163 2.33 -1.30 -15.55
N TRP A 164 1.03 -1.00 -15.49
CA TRP A 164 0.33 -0.27 -16.56
C TRP A 164 0.80 1.18 -16.74
N ILE A 165 1.57 1.74 -15.79
CA ILE A 165 2.13 3.09 -15.91
C ILE A 165 3.32 3.15 -16.88
N GLU A 166 3.87 1.99 -17.25
CA GLU A 166 5.00 1.89 -18.17
C GLU A 166 4.61 2.27 -19.60
N HIS A 167 5.59 2.70 -20.39
CA HIS A 167 5.34 3.30 -21.71
C HIS A 167 4.90 2.28 -22.77
N THR A 168 5.39 1.05 -22.69
CA THR A 168 5.13 0.01 -23.69
C THR A 168 4.72 -1.28 -23.02
N GLU A 169 3.97 -2.13 -23.72
CA GLU A 169 3.60 -3.47 -23.21
C GLU A 169 4.83 -4.30 -22.80
N SER A 170 5.93 -4.17 -23.55
CA SER A 170 7.20 -4.82 -23.21
C SER A 170 7.75 -4.32 -21.87
N ASP A 171 7.65 -3.02 -21.59
CA ASP A 171 8.10 -2.45 -20.33
C ASP A 171 7.15 -2.83 -19.17
N MET A 172 5.84 -2.93 -19.42
CA MET A 172 4.87 -3.46 -18.44
C MET A 172 5.24 -4.89 -18.02
N ARG A 173 5.60 -5.74 -18.99
CA ARG A 173 6.07 -7.12 -18.72
C ARG A 173 7.37 -7.12 -17.92
N ARG A 174 8.34 -6.28 -18.31
CA ARG A 174 9.62 -6.14 -17.59
C ARG A 174 9.44 -5.66 -16.15
N HIS A 175 8.53 -4.71 -15.92
CA HIS A 175 8.17 -4.27 -14.56
C HIS A 175 7.72 -5.44 -13.70
N ILE A 176 6.77 -6.25 -14.22
CA ILE A 176 6.28 -7.44 -13.51
C ILE A 176 7.44 -8.41 -13.25
N ASP A 177 8.25 -8.70 -14.27
CA ASP A 177 9.37 -9.63 -14.15
C ASP A 177 10.36 -9.22 -13.07
N GLU A 178 10.78 -7.94 -13.06
CA GLU A 178 11.72 -7.40 -12.06
C GLU A 178 11.15 -7.46 -10.64
N MET A 179 9.86 -7.11 -10.45
CA MET A 179 9.23 -7.18 -9.14
C MET A 179 9.08 -8.61 -8.63
N PHE A 180 8.77 -9.58 -9.50
CA PHE A 180 8.76 -11.00 -9.15
C PHE A 180 10.15 -11.53 -8.82
N GLU A 181 11.20 -11.05 -9.50
CA GLU A 181 12.57 -11.41 -9.18
C GLU A 181 12.99 -10.92 -7.80
N ILE A 182 12.68 -9.66 -7.45
CA ILE A 182 12.91 -9.12 -6.11
C ILE A 182 12.09 -9.90 -5.07
N ALA A 183 10.82 -10.14 -5.33
CA ALA A 183 9.97 -10.90 -4.40
C ALA A 183 10.54 -12.30 -4.14
N ARG A 184 11.09 -12.96 -5.17
CA ARG A 184 11.75 -14.26 -5.04
C ARG A 184 13.02 -14.19 -4.21
N SER A 185 13.88 -13.19 -4.43
CA SER A 185 15.16 -13.08 -3.71
C SER A 185 14.96 -12.89 -2.20
N PHE A 186 13.88 -12.21 -1.81
CA PHE A 186 13.50 -12.02 -0.39
C PHE A 186 12.53 -13.08 0.14
N ASN A 187 12.07 -14.00 -0.71
CA ASN A 187 10.98 -14.94 -0.40
C ASN A 187 9.74 -14.23 0.19
N LYS A 188 9.25 -13.19 -0.50
CA LYS A 188 8.11 -12.36 -0.09
C LYS A 188 6.98 -12.39 -1.13
N PRO A 189 5.73 -12.08 -0.74
CA PRO A 189 4.64 -11.93 -1.69
C PRO A 189 4.77 -10.68 -2.56
N VAL A 190 3.96 -10.61 -3.62
CA VAL A 190 3.77 -9.44 -4.47
C VAL A 190 2.37 -8.85 -4.33
N SER A 191 2.25 -7.53 -4.50
CA SER A 191 0.98 -6.81 -4.47
C SER A 191 1.00 -5.67 -5.48
N MET A 192 0.28 -5.77 -6.60
CA MET A 192 0.39 -4.82 -7.70
C MET A 192 -0.97 -4.21 -8.07
N LEU A 193 -0.96 -2.95 -8.52
CA LEU A 193 -2.09 -2.30 -9.17
C LEU A 193 -2.07 -2.69 -10.64
N VAL A 194 -3.11 -3.34 -11.12
CA VAL A 194 -3.18 -3.88 -12.49
C VAL A 194 -4.48 -3.47 -13.16
N ASP A 195 -4.36 -2.95 -14.37
CA ASP A 195 -5.50 -2.58 -15.22
C ASP A 195 -6.47 -1.52 -14.61
N ASP A 196 -6.08 -0.80 -13.55
CA ASP A 196 -6.91 0.21 -12.84
C ASP A 196 -6.87 1.61 -13.48
N ALA A 197 -6.23 1.76 -14.65
CA ALA A 197 -6.20 3.01 -15.40
C ALA A 197 -7.47 3.28 -16.24
N GLY A 198 -8.51 2.43 -16.15
CA GLY A 198 -9.76 2.57 -16.92
C GLY A 198 -9.60 2.34 -18.42
N ARG A 199 -8.51 1.68 -18.84
CA ARG A 199 -8.16 1.41 -20.24
C ARG A 199 -8.44 -0.07 -20.57
N PRO A 200 -9.45 -0.40 -21.38
CA PRO A 200 -9.87 -1.79 -21.63
C PRO A 200 -8.84 -2.64 -22.38
N GLU A 201 -7.85 -2.02 -23.01
CA GLU A 201 -6.77 -2.69 -23.72
C GLU A 201 -5.63 -3.17 -22.81
N LEU A 202 -5.60 -2.75 -21.53
CA LEU A 202 -4.58 -3.21 -20.59
C LEU A 202 -4.76 -4.70 -20.28
N ARG A 203 -3.63 -5.39 -20.15
CA ARG A 203 -3.56 -6.84 -19.90
C ARG A 203 -2.57 -7.17 -18.79
N THR A 204 -2.30 -6.20 -17.92
CA THR A 204 -1.30 -6.35 -16.86
C THR A 204 -1.75 -7.33 -15.79
N LEU A 205 -3.06 -7.49 -15.56
CA LEU A 205 -3.60 -8.57 -14.71
C LEU A 205 -3.27 -9.94 -15.29
N GLU A 206 -3.49 -10.13 -16.60
CA GLU A 206 -3.16 -11.40 -17.25
C GLU A 206 -1.65 -11.68 -17.22
N MET A 207 -0.82 -10.67 -17.51
CA MET A 207 0.64 -10.80 -17.46
C MET A 207 1.09 -11.21 -16.06
N MET A 208 0.56 -10.56 -15.02
CA MET A 208 0.85 -10.88 -13.63
C MET A 208 0.40 -12.30 -13.28
N ALA A 209 -0.82 -12.70 -13.66
CA ALA A 209 -1.34 -14.03 -13.39
C ALA A 209 -0.50 -15.13 -14.05
N ARG A 210 -0.07 -14.93 -15.30
CA ARG A 210 0.86 -15.85 -15.98
C ARG A 210 2.18 -15.96 -15.23
N ARG A 211 2.76 -14.82 -14.83
CA ARG A 211 4.02 -14.79 -14.09
C ARG A 211 3.91 -15.47 -12.73
N THR A 212 2.77 -15.33 -12.05
CA THR A 212 2.47 -16.05 -10.80
C THR A 212 2.56 -17.55 -10.98
N ILE A 213 1.93 -18.11 -12.02
CA ILE A 213 1.92 -19.55 -12.31
C ILE A 213 3.33 -20.02 -12.70
N GLU A 214 4.01 -19.29 -13.59
CA GLU A 214 5.37 -19.64 -14.05
C GLU A 214 6.39 -19.72 -12.90
N GLN A 215 6.19 -18.92 -11.85
CA GLN A 215 7.09 -18.83 -10.71
C GLN A 215 6.67 -19.68 -9.51
N GLY A 216 5.51 -20.33 -9.55
CA GLY A 216 4.95 -21.05 -8.40
C GLY A 216 4.61 -20.12 -7.22
N TRP A 217 4.12 -18.91 -7.52
CA TRP A 217 3.80 -17.87 -6.53
C TRP A 217 2.30 -17.80 -6.17
N GLU A 218 1.53 -18.85 -6.47
CA GLU A 218 0.10 -18.93 -6.15
C GLU A 218 -0.16 -18.73 -4.65
N GLY A 219 -1.21 -17.99 -4.31
CA GLY A 219 -1.51 -17.59 -2.93
C GLY A 219 -0.57 -16.52 -2.36
N ARG A 220 0.41 -16.05 -3.13
CA ARG A 220 1.40 -15.03 -2.72
C ARG A 220 1.43 -13.81 -3.66
N ALA A 221 0.46 -13.70 -4.56
CA ALA A 221 0.31 -12.59 -5.48
C ALA A 221 -1.08 -11.98 -5.31
N LEU A 222 -1.15 -10.67 -5.03
CA LEU A 222 -2.39 -9.90 -4.96
C LEU A 222 -2.43 -8.86 -6.07
N ALA A 223 -3.50 -8.88 -6.86
CA ALA A 223 -3.84 -7.85 -7.83
C ALA A 223 -4.89 -6.91 -7.22
N HIS A 224 -4.71 -5.60 -7.45
CA HIS A 224 -5.67 -4.54 -7.13
C HIS A 224 -6.23 -3.95 -8.41
#